data_AF-A0A959VY60-F1
#
_entry.id   AF-A0A959VY60-F1
#
_cell.length_a   1.000
_cell.length_b   1.000
_cell.length_c   1.000
_cell.angle_alpha   90.00
_cell.angle_beta   90.00
_cell.angle_gamma   90.00
#
_symmetry.space_group_name_H-M   'P 1'
#
loop_
_entity.id
_entity.type
_entity.pdbx_description
1 polymer ?
#
loop_
_entity_poly.entity_id
_entity_poly.type
_entity_poly.pdbx_seq_one_letter_code
_entity_poly.pdbx_strand_id
1 'polypeptide(L)'
;MFEAFSLPFFQRGLAEILLLAIPCGLIGSWVVLRGLAFHSHAVGTATFPGLVLADGLGFAAALGAFGAAALFTLLTVAIARSRRTGADSVTALALAACLAGGVILASDVFNSGANVDTLLFGSLLAIGSGDLWLAAVVAGLAVVASFFVGQHWLARGFDEGASRALRSDSALFDAALLTVVAATVVATLSAVGALLVSTLIVVPAATARLFTARLSTLLTAATLLVAAEGVFGLWLSVQTNAPPGATIAVTSGAAFALALGARTISRRGMWRAAAVAAALLALAGFGAGCGSQSSGGDGPKVVATTTQVGDFVAEIGGDQVDLSTILKPNTDPHEYEPRPSDVQAVADADIIFRSGGHLDDWTEDLIKDSGSDAEVVDLSTHLPVRLFGEEEHDHEGEAHEDEGHEAGGEEFDPHWWQDPVNVRFAAARIESTLSDANPAASAYYQGRLRRFDNQIRNLTRQTKSCVRRVPAGDRKIVTDHDAFAYFTNRFGIETVGTVIPALTTEAQPSAGDLADLEATIRRENVKAIFPEESVSPALSEALAKDTGATTEYSLYGDTLGPAGSDGETWLGSMKSNVNAVVAGMSGGKVTCFGGQDG
;
A
#
# COMPACT_ATOMS: atom_id res chain seq x y z
N MET A 1 26.32 9.85 1.21
CA MET A 1 25.84 10.05 2.60
C MET A 1 25.05 11.36 2.75
N PHE A 2 25.55 12.51 2.26
CA PHE A 2 24.84 13.80 2.38
C PHE A 2 23.82 14.11 1.28
N GLU A 3 23.86 13.40 0.15
CA GLU A 3 22.95 13.60 -1.00
C GLU A 3 21.49 13.24 -0.68
N ALA A 4 21.26 12.28 0.22
CA ALA A 4 19.92 11.97 0.72
C ALA A 4 19.30 13.14 1.52
N PHE A 5 20.12 13.93 2.23
CA PHE A 5 19.64 15.05 3.05
C PHE A 5 19.23 16.28 2.23
N SER A 6 19.58 16.35 0.94
CA SER A 6 19.12 17.41 0.05
C SER A 6 17.72 17.16 -0.53
N LEU A 7 17.21 15.92 -0.44
CA LEU A 7 15.91 15.58 -1.00
C LEU A 7 14.78 16.11 -0.10
N PRO A 8 13.79 16.87 -0.63
CA PRO A 8 12.71 17.45 0.18
C PRO A 8 11.92 16.42 0.99
N PHE A 9 11.58 15.28 0.40
CA PHE A 9 10.88 14.20 1.10
C PHE A 9 11.68 13.66 2.29
N PHE A 10 13.00 13.52 2.14
CA PHE A 10 13.86 13.03 3.21
C PHE A 10 13.92 14.03 4.37
N GLN A 11 13.95 15.33 4.07
CA GLN A 11 13.91 16.39 5.09
C GLN A 11 12.58 16.39 5.85
N ARG A 12 11.45 16.20 5.15
CA ARG A 12 10.12 16.10 5.78
C ARG A 12 10.01 14.85 6.64
N GLY A 13 10.39 13.68 6.11
CA GLY A 13 10.42 12.43 6.87
C GLY A 13 11.33 12.50 8.10
N LEU A 14 12.49 13.15 7.97
CA LEU A 14 13.39 13.42 9.09
C LEU A 14 12.74 14.32 10.15
N ALA A 15 12.08 15.40 9.74
CA ALA A 15 11.38 16.31 10.65
C ALA A 15 10.25 15.58 11.39
N GLU A 16 9.46 14.77 10.68
CA GLU A 16 8.38 13.96 11.26
C GLU A 16 8.91 12.99 12.31
N ILE A 17 9.95 12.20 11.98
CA ILE A 17 10.56 11.26 12.92
C ILE A 17 11.05 11.97 14.19
N LEU A 18 11.67 13.15 14.03
CA LEU A 18 12.18 13.92 15.18
C LEU A 18 11.05 14.50 16.03
N LEU A 19 9.94 14.91 15.43
CA LEU A 19 8.75 15.35 16.16
C LEU A 19 8.10 14.18 16.90
N LEU A 20 7.91 13.03 16.23
CA LEU A 20 7.34 11.81 16.81
C LEU A 20 8.23 11.16 17.87
N ALA A 21 9.55 11.36 17.82
CA ALA A 21 10.46 10.85 18.84
C ALA A 21 10.11 11.32 20.26
N ILE A 22 9.57 12.54 20.38
CA ILE A 22 9.16 13.13 21.67
C ILE A 22 7.98 12.36 22.28
N PRO A 23 6.78 12.29 21.66
CA PRO A 23 5.66 11.57 22.24
C PRO A 23 5.95 10.07 22.34
N CYS A 24 6.60 9.44 21.35
CA CYS A 24 6.97 8.02 21.42
C CYS A 24 7.89 7.70 22.58
N GLY A 25 8.93 8.50 22.82
CA GLY A 25 9.87 8.27 23.91
C GLY A 25 9.27 8.53 25.28
N LEU A 26 8.53 9.64 25.43
CA LEU A 26 7.89 10.01 26.69
C LEU A 26 6.77 9.05 27.06
N ILE A 27 5.80 8.88 26.16
CA ILE A 27 4.61 8.07 26.40
C ILE A 27 4.95 6.58 26.35
N GLY A 28 5.84 6.17 25.46
CA GLY A 28 6.38 4.80 25.42
C GLY A 28 7.00 4.35 26.73
N SER A 29 7.71 5.26 27.42
CA SER A 29 8.24 4.97 28.76
C SER A 29 7.13 4.65 29.76
N TRP A 30 6.02 5.40 29.74
CA TRP A 30 4.87 5.14 30.60
C TRP A 30 4.14 3.86 30.21
N VAL A 31 4.00 3.60 28.91
CA VAL A 31 3.42 2.38 28.36
C VAL A 31 4.19 1.16 28.86
N VAL A 32 5.52 1.17 28.78
CA VAL A 32 6.38 0.07 29.27
C VAL A 32 6.32 -0.05 30.79
N LEU A 33 6.33 1.06 31.54
CA LEU A 33 6.28 1.03 33.00
C LEU A 33 4.95 0.49 33.54
N ARG A 34 3.84 0.77 32.85
CA ARG A 34 2.50 0.35 33.26
C ARG A 34 2.02 -0.96 32.63
N GLY A 35 2.85 -1.59 31.78
CA GLY A 35 2.47 -2.82 31.09
C GLY A 35 1.38 -2.62 30.03
N LEU A 36 1.27 -1.41 29.47
CA LEU A 36 0.25 -1.06 28.47
C LEU A 36 0.70 -1.35 27.03
N ALA A 37 1.78 -2.11 26.82
CA ALA A 37 2.34 -2.35 25.49
C ALA A 37 1.33 -3.02 24.53
N PHE A 38 0.57 -3.99 25.03
CA PHE A 38 -0.50 -4.61 24.24
C PHE A 38 -1.64 -3.62 23.97
N HIS A 39 -1.99 -2.78 24.95
CA HIS A 39 -3.01 -1.75 24.76
C HIS A 39 -2.61 -0.71 23.69
N SER A 40 -1.36 -0.22 23.69
CA SER A 40 -0.92 0.71 22.65
C SER A 40 -0.95 0.09 21.24
N HIS A 41 -0.62 -1.19 21.11
CA HIS A 41 -0.73 -1.90 19.83
C HIS A 41 -2.20 -2.07 19.41
N ALA A 42 -3.06 -2.44 20.36
CA ALA A 42 -4.49 -2.58 20.13
C ALA A 42 -5.16 -1.25 19.73
N VAL A 43 -4.73 -0.11 20.28
CA VAL A 43 -5.25 1.19 19.85
C VAL A 43 -4.94 1.46 18.38
N GLY A 44 -3.73 1.13 17.92
CA GLY A 44 -3.31 1.37 16.53
C GLY A 44 -4.17 0.58 15.54
N THR A 45 -4.31 -0.71 15.79
CA THR A 45 -5.14 -1.61 14.99
C THR A 45 -6.64 -1.31 15.13
N ALA A 46 -7.10 -0.84 16.28
CA ALA A 46 -8.49 -0.42 16.49
C ALA A 46 -8.85 0.92 15.80
N THR A 47 -7.88 1.62 15.19
CA THR A 47 -8.18 2.81 14.37
C THR A 47 -8.77 2.45 13.02
N PHE A 48 -8.56 1.22 12.55
CA PHE A 48 -8.97 0.73 11.23
C PHE A 48 -10.42 1.06 10.84
N PRO A 49 -11.46 0.81 11.67
CA PRO A 49 -12.83 1.16 11.31
C PRO A 49 -13.04 2.65 11.08
N GLY A 50 -12.30 3.49 11.81
CA GLY A 50 -12.36 4.94 11.66
C GLY A 50 -11.70 5.42 10.38
N LEU A 51 -10.64 4.74 9.93
CA LEU A 51 -9.98 5.04 8.65
C LEU A 51 -10.89 4.69 7.47
N VAL A 52 -11.51 3.51 7.50
CA VAL A 52 -12.49 3.07 6.48
C VAL A 52 -13.68 4.03 6.41
N LEU A 53 -14.21 4.46 7.56
CA LEU A 53 -15.30 5.45 7.59
C LEU A 53 -14.89 6.83 7.08
N ALA A 54 -13.64 7.24 7.33
CA ALA A 54 -13.13 8.52 6.85
C ALA A 54 -13.06 8.56 5.34
N ASP A 55 -12.56 7.48 4.76
CA ASP A 55 -12.49 7.29 3.31
C ASP A 55 -13.89 7.25 2.68
N GLY A 56 -14.74 6.31 3.12
CA GLY A 56 -16.09 6.16 2.55
C GLY A 56 -17.03 7.36 2.74
N LEU A 57 -16.77 8.24 3.73
CA LEU A 57 -17.55 9.46 3.95
C LEU A 57 -16.83 10.74 3.48
N GLY A 58 -15.63 10.63 2.90
CA GLY A 58 -14.88 11.75 2.32
C GLY A 58 -14.39 12.78 3.34
N PHE A 59 -13.98 12.38 4.54
CA PHE A 59 -13.37 13.27 5.54
C PHE A 59 -11.95 12.84 5.92
N ALA A 60 -11.22 13.70 6.64
CA ALA A 60 -9.81 13.47 6.92
C ALA A 60 -9.56 12.17 7.73
N ALA A 61 -8.71 11.29 7.20
CA ALA A 61 -8.31 10.01 7.81
C ALA A 61 -7.85 10.15 9.27
N ALA A 62 -7.07 11.19 9.59
CA ALA A 62 -6.62 11.47 10.96
C ALA A 62 -7.79 11.67 11.95
N LEU A 63 -8.90 12.29 11.52
CA LEU A 63 -10.08 12.47 12.35
C LEU A 63 -10.79 11.13 12.58
N GLY A 64 -10.86 10.29 11.55
CA GLY A 64 -11.44 8.96 11.62
C GLY A 64 -10.68 8.05 12.57
N ALA A 65 -9.36 7.96 12.38
CA ALA A 65 -8.45 7.24 13.25
C ALA A 65 -8.55 7.70 14.71
N PHE A 66 -8.56 9.02 14.94
CA PHE A 66 -8.70 9.58 16.28
C PHE A 66 -10.05 9.23 16.92
N GLY A 67 -11.14 9.34 16.16
CA GLY A 67 -12.48 8.98 16.63
C GLY A 67 -12.56 7.51 17.05
N ALA A 68 -12.05 6.61 16.21
CA ALA A 68 -12.02 5.18 16.51
C ALA A 68 -11.10 4.85 17.70
N ALA A 69 -9.90 5.44 17.77
CA ALA A 69 -8.98 5.28 18.89
C ALA A 69 -9.60 5.77 20.22
N ALA A 70 -10.30 6.90 20.19
CA ALA A 70 -10.99 7.45 21.35
C ALA A 70 -12.15 6.55 21.79
N LEU A 71 -12.98 6.07 20.85
CA LEU A 71 -14.07 5.14 21.12
C LEU A 71 -13.55 3.82 21.72
N PHE A 72 -12.53 3.22 21.12
CA PHE A 72 -11.86 2.02 21.63
C PHE A 72 -11.35 2.23 23.06
N THR A 73 -10.68 3.36 23.31
CA THR A 73 -10.19 3.73 24.64
C THR A 73 -11.34 3.87 25.66
N LEU A 74 -12.43 4.52 25.28
CA LEU A 74 -13.60 4.71 26.14
C LEU A 74 -14.29 3.38 26.45
N LEU A 75 -14.45 2.50 25.45
CA LEU A 75 -15.04 1.17 25.61
C LEU A 75 -14.20 0.30 26.54
N THR A 76 -12.88 0.25 26.35
CA THR A 76 -11.99 -0.54 27.21
C THR A 76 -12.02 -0.05 28.66
N VAL A 77 -12.02 1.27 28.89
CA VAL A 77 -12.16 1.86 30.24
C VAL A 77 -13.54 1.56 30.85
N ALA A 78 -14.62 1.69 30.09
CA ALA A 78 -15.98 1.43 30.56
C ALA A 78 -16.17 -0.05 30.95
N ILE A 79 -15.71 -0.98 30.12
CA ILE A 79 -15.79 -2.42 30.38
C ILE A 79 -14.91 -2.80 31.58
N ALA A 80 -13.69 -2.26 31.67
CA ALA A 80 -12.78 -2.52 32.79
C ALA A 80 -13.34 -2.07 34.15
N ARG A 81 -14.22 -1.07 34.20
CA ARG A 81 -14.92 -0.65 35.44
C ARG A 81 -15.97 -1.65 35.91
N SER A 82 -16.47 -2.52 35.03
CA SER A 82 -17.69 -3.31 35.27
C SER A 82 -17.45 -4.78 35.63
N ARG A 83 -16.22 -5.33 35.55
CA ARG A 83 -15.98 -6.78 35.66
C ARG A 83 -14.69 -7.20 36.41
N ARG A 84 -14.67 -8.46 36.88
CA ARG A 84 -13.53 -9.20 37.47
C ARG A 84 -12.50 -9.71 36.43
N THR A 85 -12.57 -9.23 35.18
CA THR A 85 -11.72 -9.66 34.06
C THR A 85 -10.43 -8.85 34.00
N GLY A 86 -9.33 -9.48 33.59
CA GLY A 86 -8.04 -8.79 33.42
C GLY A 86 -8.10 -7.72 32.31
N ALA A 87 -7.34 -6.63 32.49
CA ALA A 87 -7.29 -5.51 31.55
C ALA A 87 -6.89 -5.91 30.12
N ASP A 88 -5.98 -6.89 30.00
CA ASP A 88 -5.52 -7.41 28.70
C ASP A 88 -6.64 -8.15 27.95
N SER A 89 -7.48 -8.91 28.65
CA SER A 89 -8.62 -9.61 28.05
C SER A 89 -9.68 -8.65 27.53
N VAL A 90 -9.92 -7.54 28.25
CA VAL A 90 -10.85 -6.49 27.81
C VAL A 90 -10.32 -5.79 26.55
N THR A 91 -9.03 -5.47 26.55
CA THR A 91 -8.35 -4.87 25.39
C THR A 91 -8.43 -5.79 24.18
N ALA A 92 -8.15 -7.09 24.34
CA ALA A 92 -8.21 -8.07 23.25
C ALA A 92 -9.63 -8.23 22.67
N LEU A 93 -10.64 -8.29 23.53
CA LEU A 93 -12.04 -8.43 23.08
C LEU A 93 -12.53 -7.17 22.35
N ALA A 94 -12.23 -5.99 22.89
CA ALA A 94 -12.56 -4.73 22.22
C ALA A 94 -11.85 -4.62 20.87
N LEU A 95 -10.59 -5.07 20.79
CA LEU A 95 -9.82 -5.04 19.56
C LEU A 95 -10.45 -5.96 18.51
N ALA A 96 -10.80 -7.19 18.89
CA ALA A 96 -11.46 -8.14 17.99
C ALA A 96 -12.79 -7.59 17.47
N ALA A 97 -13.58 -6.91 18.32
CA ALA A 97 -14.82 -6.28 17.90
C ALA A 97 -14.60 -5.10 16.94
N CYS A 98 -13.60 -4.24 17.22
CA CYS A 98 -13.23 -3.14 16.32
C CYS A 98 -12.74 -3.68 14.98
N LEU A 99 -11.80 -4.63 14.95
CA LEU A 99 -11.30 -5.20 13.71
C LEU A 99 -12.40 -5.88 12.90
N ALA A 100 -13.23 -6.71 13.54
CA ALA A 100 -14.37 -7.33 12.84
C ALA A 100 -15.32 -6.27 12.27
N GLY A 101 -15.62 -5.21 13.03
CA GLY A 101 -16.44 -4.11 12.54
C GLY A 101 -15.80 -3.35 11.38
N GLY A 102 -14.48 -3.12 11.44
CA GLY A 102 -13.73 -2.47 10.36
C GLY A 102 -13.69 -3.30 9.09
N VAL A 103 -13.49 -4.62 9.20
CA VAL A 103 -13.49 -5.53 8.03
C VAL A 103 -14.88 -5.59 7.41
N ILE A 104 -15.94 -5.59 8.22
CA ILE A 104 -17.31 -5.51 7.71
C ILE A 104 -17.57 -4.17 7.01
N LEU A 105 -17.07 -3.06 7.58
CA LEU A 105 -17.19 -1.75 6.95
C LEU A 105 -16.39 -1.65 5.65
N ALA A 106 -15.24 -2.31 5.57
CA ALA A 106 -14.37 -2.31 4.39
C ALA A 106 -14.85 -3.25 3.28
N SER A 107 -15.73 -4.19 3.60
CA SER A 107 -16.29 -5.10 2.59
C SER A 107 -17.31 -4.40 1.69
N ASP A 108 -17.51 -4.93 0.48
CA ASP A 108 -18.42 -4.45 -0.57
C ASP A 108 -19.88 -4.19 -0.12
N VAL A 109 -20.26 -4.61 1.09
CA VAL A 109 -21.52 -4.19 1.74
C VAL A 109 -21.63 -2.66 1.88
N PHE A 110 -20.51 -1.93 1.90
CA PHE A 110 -20.50 -0.47 2.08
C PHE A 110 -19.80 0.33 0.98
N ASN A 111 -19.30 -0.30 -0.11
CA ASN A 111 -18.59 0.37 -1.22
C ASN A 111 -17.54 1.40 -0.77
N SER A 112 -16.85 1.15 0.34
CA SER A 112 -15.75 2.00 0.78
C SER A 112 -14.50 1.59 0.01
N GLY A 113 -14.17 2.28 -1.09
CA GLY A 113 -12.93 2.11 -1.86
C GLY A 113 -11.65 2.47 -1.07
N ALA A 114 -11.60 2.05 0.20
CA ALA A 114 -10.61 2.42 1.17
C ALA A 114 -9.39 1.53 1.00
N ASN A 115 -8.28 2.13 0.56
CA ASN A 115 -6.98 1.46 0.43
C ASN A 115 -6.45 0.97 1.79
N VAL A 116 -6.90 -0.22 2.21
CA VAL A 116 -6.69 -0.79 3.55
C VAL A 116 -5.19 -0.90 3.88
N ASP A 117 -4.36 -1.19 2.89
CA ASP A 117 -2.94 -1.46 3.11
C ASP A 117 -2.11 -0.19 3.34
N THR A 118 -2.37 0.89 2.60
CA THR A 118 -1.72 2.19 2.86
C THR A 118 -1.98 2.67 4.30
N LEU A 119 -3.18 2.36 4.81
CA LEU A 119 -3.61 2.65 6.18
C LEU A 119 -2.93 1.75 7.24
N LEU A 120 -2.58 0.51 6.88
CA LEU A 120 -1.94 -0.47 7.78
C LEU A 120 -0.42 -0.32 7.86
N PHE A 121 0.24 0.06 6.77
CA PHE A 121 1.70 0.13 6.65
C PHE A 121 2.28 1.55 6.75
N GLY A 122 1.49 2.59 6.44
CA GLY A 122 1.90 3.99 6.48
C GLY A 122 3.02 4.32 5.49
N SER A 123 3.09 5.57 5.04
CA SER A 123 4.12 6.00 4.08
C SER A 123 4.90 7.20 4.60
N LEU A 124 6.09 6.93 5.14
CA LEU A 124 7.02 7.98 5.61
C LEU A 124 7.56 8.85 4.44
N LEU A 125 7.32 8.45 3.20
CA LEU A 125 7.75 9.17 2.00
C LEU A 125 6.70 10.17 1.50
N ALA A 126 5.43 9.97 1.86
CA ALA A 126 4.27 10.78 1.49
C ALA A 126 3.75 11.61 2.68
N ILE A 127 4.66 12.16 3.50
CA ILE A 127 4.29 12.95 4.67
C ILE A 127 3.92 14.37 4.26
N GLY A 128 2.64 14.69 4.46
CA GLY A 128 2.08 16.00 4.25
C GLY A 128 2.37 16.98 5.39
N SER A 129 2.01 18.25 5.16
CA SER A 129 2.10 19.29 6.19
C SER A 129 1.13 19.07 7.36
N GLY A 130 0.01 18.38 7.12
CA GLY A 130 -0.97 18.02 8.15
C GLY A 130 -0.40 17.06 9.19
N ASP A 131 0.38 16.07 8.74
CA ASP A 131 1.06 15.09 9.61
C ASP A 131 2.07 15.76 10.54
N LEU A 132 2.93 16.63 9.99
CA LEU A 132 3.90 17.42 10.76
C LEU A 132 3.21 18.26 11.85
N TRP A 133 2.07 18.87 11.53
CA TRP A 133 1.28 19.63 12.50
C TRP A 133 0.69 18.72 13.59
N LEU A 134 0.12 17.58 13.21
CA LEU A 134 -0.42 16.61 14.15
C LEU A 134 0.67 16.09 15.10
N ALA A 135 1.83 15.69 14.56
CA ALA A 135 2.98 15.24 15.33
C ALA A 135 3.48 16.32 16.30
N ALA A 136 3.56 17.57 15.87
CA ALA A 136 3.96 18.70 16.72
C ALA A 136 2.96 18.94 17.87
N VAL A 137 1.66 18.93 17.58
CA VAL A 137 0.59 19.09 18.59
C VAL A 137 0.65 17.96 19.62
N VAL A 138 0.76 16.71 19.15
CA VAL A 138 0.82 15.53 20.02
C VAL A 138 2.11 15.50 20.83
N ALA A 139 3.25 15.91 20.27
CA ALA A 139 4.49 16.11 21.01
C ALA A 139 4.32 17.12 22.15
N GLY A 140 3.69 18.27 21.87
CA GLY A 140 3.36 19.26 22.89
C GLY A 140 2.46 18.71 24.00
N LEU A 141 1.40 17.99 23.63
CA LEU A 141 0.49 17.33 24.58
C LEU A 141 1.22 16.29 25.44
N ALA A 142 2.09 15.46 24.86
CA ALA A 142 2.86 14.45 25.57
C ALA A 142 3.84 15.07 26.59
N VAL A 143 4.48 16.19 26.24
CA VAL A 143 5.35 16.95 27.15
C VAL A 143 4.54 17.52 28.31
N VAL A 144 3.44 18.21 28.02
CA VAL A 144 2.56 18.82 29.04
C VAL A 144 2.00 17.74 29.96
N ALA A 145 1.48 16.64 29.43
CA ALA A 145 0.93 15.54 30.21
C ALA A 145 2.01 14.85 31.06
N SER A 146 3.19 14.57 30.50
CA SER A 146 4.30 13.97 31.27
C SER A 146 4.80 14.87 32.40
N PHE A 147 4.77 16.19 32.21
CA PHE A 147 5.21 17.15 33.22
C PHE A 147 4.18 17.33 34.34
N PHE A 148 2.91 17.62 34.01
CA PHE A 148 1.87 17.94 35.00
C PHE A 148 1.18 16.69 35.57
N VAL A 149 0.99 15.67 34.75
CA VAL A 149 0.24 14.46 35.12
C VAL A 149 1.16 13.29 35.46
N GLY A 150 2.40 13.29 34.97
CA GLY A 150 3.36 12.18 35.19
C GLY A 150 3.61 11.83 36.67
N GLN A 151 3.58 12.81 37.57
CA GLN A 151 3.69 12.53 39.01
C GLN A 151 2.53 11.66 39.54
N HIS A 152 1.32 11.87 39.02
CA HIS A 152 0.14 11.09 39.36
C HIS A 152 0.20 9.68 38.76
N TRP A 153 0.76 9.53 37.55
CA TRP A 153 0.97 8.22 36.92
C TRP A 153 2.00 7.37 37.66
N LEU A 154 3.09 7.96 38.16
CA LEU A 154 4.08 7.26 38.99
C LEU A 154 3.47 6.72 40.27
N ALA A 155 2.74 7.56 40.99
CA ALA A 155 2.18 7.20 42.29
C ALA A 155 1.30 5.94 42.21
N ARG A 156 0.61 5.75 41.09
CA ARG A 156 -0.25 4.59 40.86
C ARG A 156 0.50 3.34 40.35
N GLY A 157 1.61 3.52 39.62
CA GLY A 157 2.38 2.41 39.05
C GLY A 157 3.11 1.55 40.09
N PHE A 158 3.31 2.06 41.31
CA PHE A 158 3.98 1.34 42.40
C PHE A 158 3.03 0.74 43.45
N ASP A 159 1.79 1.23 43.58
CA ASP A 159 0.80 0.67 44.52
C ASP A 159 -0.66 0.93 44.09
N GLU A 160 -1.23 -0.03 43.37
CA GLU A 160 -2.62 0.00 42.92
C GLU A 160 -3.61 -0.10 44.11
N GLY A 161 -3.19 -0.72 45.22
CA GLY A 161 -3.99 -0.92 46.44
C GLY A 161 -4.08 0.33 47.32
N ALA A 162 -2.96 1.04 47.52
CA ALA A 162 -2.93 2.31 48.27
C ALA A 162 -3.73 3.43 47.56
N SER A 163 -3.78 3.41 46.23
CA SER A 163 -4.55 4.41 45.46
C SER A 163 -6.06 4.32 45.69
N ARG A 164 -6.61 3.11 45.91
CA ARG A 164 -8.05 2.90 46.19
C ARG A 164 -8.46 3.46 47.56
N ALA A 165 -7.54 3.57 48.50
CA ALA A 165 -7.78 4.12 49.84
C ALA A 165 -7.86 5.66 49.84
N LEU A 166 -7.30 6.34 48.83
CA LEU A 166 -7.14 7.80 48.80
C LEU A 166 -8.32 8.57 48.13
N ARG A 167 -9.34 7.90 47.57
CA ARG A 167 -10.54 8.51 46.94
C ARG A 167 -10.26 9.74 46.05
N SER A 168 -9.09 9.85 45.41
CA SER A 168 -8.86 10.89 44.40
C SER A 168 -9.50 10.50 43.07
N ASP A 169 -9.71 11.46 42.16
CA ASP A 169 -10.27 11.33 40.80
C ASP A 169 -9.38 10.50 39.86
N SER A 170 -9.05 9.31 40.32
CA SER A 170 -8.00 8.44 39.83
C SER A 170 -8.34 7.88 38.44
N ALA A 171 -9.62 7.78 38.10
CA ALA A 171 -10.06 7.36 36.77
C ALA A 171 -9.81 8.41 35.68
N LEU A 172 -9.73 9.70 36.04
CA LEU A 172 -9.52 10.79 35.10
C LEU A 172 -8.05 10.82 34.63
N PHE A 173 -7.09 10.60 35.53
CA PHE A 173 -5.67 10.56 35.17
C PHE A 173 -5.28 9.32 34.36
N ASP A 174 -5.93 8.18 34.59
CA ASP A 174 -5.75 6.99 33.75
C ASP A 174 -6.34 7.21 32.36
N ALA A 175 -7.55 7.76 32.27
CA ALA A 175 -8.14 8.14 30.99
C ALA A 175 -7.24 9.15 30.25
N ALA A 176 -6.68 10.14 30.94
CA ALA A 176 -5.75 11.09 30.35
C ALA A 176 -4.49 10.41 29.77
N LEU A 177 -3.91 9.41 30.45
CA LEU A 177 -2.79 8.65 29.89
C LEU A 177 -3.21 7.90 28.62
N LEU A 178 -4.33 7.17 28.67
CA LEU A 178 -4.80 6.37 27.54
C LEU A 178 -5.17 7.24 26.35
N THR A 179 -5.75 8.42 26.57
CA THR A 179 -6.02 9.40 25.51
C THR A 179 -4.73 9.93 24.88
N VAL A 180 -3.69 10.22 25.67
CA VAL A 180 -2.40 10.66 25.11
C VAL A 180 -1.68 9.52 24.39
N VAL A 181 -1.79 8.28 24.88
CA VAL A 181 -1.35 7.07 24.16
C VAL A 181 -2.07 6.97 22.81
N ALA A 182 -3.40 7.11 22.79
CA ALA A 182 -4.18 7.06 21.57
C ALA A 182 -3.79 8.17 20.59
N ALA A 183 -3.62 9.41 21.06
CA ALA A 183 -3.17 10.51 20.23
C ALA A 183 -1.75 10.29 19.67
N THR A 184 -0.84 9.72 20.49
CA THR A 184 0.51 9.34 20.06
C THR A 184 0.46 8.28 18.99
N VAL A 185 -0.33 7.22 19.19
CA VAL A 185 -0.55 6.15 18.22
C VAL A 185 -1.07 6.71 16.90
N VAL A 186 -2.11 7.55 16.92
CA VAL A 186 -2.70 8.15 15.71
C VAL A 186 -1.69 9.02 14.96
N ALA A 187 -0.93 9.87 15.66
CA ALA A 187 0.10 10.70 15.02
C ALA A 187 1.22 9.86 14.39
N THR A 188 1.50 8.67 14.92
CA THR A 188 2.52 7.76 14.36
C THR A 188 2.01 6.87 13.22
N LEU A 189 0.69 6.83 12.94
CA LEU A 189 0.12 5.95 11.92
C LEU A 189 0.62 6.30 10.51
N SER A 190 0.62 7.57 10.13
CA SER A 190 1.07 7.98 8.78
C SER A 190 2.56 7.70 8.55
N ALA A 191 3.37 7.77 9.61
CA ALA A 191 4.81 7.54 9.51
C ALA A 191 5.18 6.05 9.36
N VAL A 192 4.62 5.15 10.17
CA VAL A 192 5.09 3.74 10.24
C VAL A 192 3.96 2.72 10.15
N GLY A 193 2.71 3.17 10.03
CA GLY A 193 1.55 2.28 9.88
C GLY A 193 1.01 1.74 11.20
N ALA A 194 -0.25 1.34 11.18
CA ALA A 194 -0.94 0.72 12.32
C ALA A 194 -0.25 -0.55 12.83
N LEU A 195 0.36 -1.34 11.94
CA LEU A 195 0.98 -2.62 12.31
C LEU A 195 2.31 -2.46 13.04
N LEU A 196 3.08 -1.42 12.70
CA LEU A 196 4.43 -1.22 13.24
C LEU A 196 4.49 -0.10 14.28
N VAL A 197 3.38 0.59 14.55
CA VAL A 197 3.27 1.69 15.52
C VAL A 197 3.83 1.35 16.91
N SER A 198 3.56 0.13 17.37
CA SER A 198 4.05 -0.35 18.67
C SER A 198 5.56 -0.48 18.71
N THR A 199 6.22 -0.64 17.57
CA THR A 199 7.69 -0.74 17.51
C THR A 199 8.33 0.58 17.94
N LEU A 200 7.88 1.71 17.38
CA LEU A 200 8.36 3.04 17.75
C LEU A 200 8.06 3.41 19.21
N ILE A 201 6.89 3.00 19.72
CA ILE A 201 6.45 3.38 21.08
C ILE A 201 7.08 2.48 22.14
N VAL A 202 7.11 1.16 21.93
CA VAL A 202 7.44 0.18 22.98
C VAL A 202 8.93 -0.19 22.96
N VAL A 203 9.51 -0.46 21.79
CA VAL A 203 10.85 -1.08 21.70
C VAL A 203 11.96 -0.14 22.23
N PRO A 204 12.05 1.14 21.83
CA PRO A 204 13.05 2.08 22.37
C PRO A 204 12.95 2.26 23.88
N ALA A 205 11.72 2.35 24.41
CA ALA A 205 11.47 2.46 25.85
C ALA A 205 11.86 1.18 26.61
N ALA A 206 11.58 0.00 26.04
CA ALA A 206 12.00 -1.28 26.58
C ALA A 206 13.54 -1.43 26.56
N THR A 207 14.19 -1.00 25.48
CA THR A 207 15.65 -0.95 25.33
C THR A 207 16.27 -0.07 26.41
N ALA A 208 15.80 1.17 26.58
CA ALA A 208 16.29 2.09 27.61
C ALA A 208 16.15 1.52 29.04
N ARG A 209 15.02 0.85 29.31
CA ARG A 209 14.73 0.20 30.60
C ARG A 209 15.69 -0.95 30.93
N LEU A 210 16.43 -1.49 29.96
CA LEU A 210 17.48 -2.47 30.23
C LEU A 210 18.64 -1.88 31.06
N PHE A 211 18.87 -0.57 30.98
CA PHE A 211 20.04 0.09 31.58
C PHE A 211 19.72 1.07 32.70
N THR A 212 18.49 1.61 32.75
CA THR A 212 18.09 2.55 33.80
C THR A 212 16.75 2.21 34.42
N ALA A 213 16.65 2.44 35.73
CA ALA A 213 15.40 2.41 36.48
C ALA A 213 14.94 3.82 36.92
N ARG A 214 15.75 4.85 36.65
CA ARG A 214 15.40 6.25 36.99
C ARG A 214 14.49 6.80 35.90
N LEU A 215 13.31 7.27 36.27
CA LEU A 215 12.30 7.74 35.33
C LEU A 215 12.80 8.84 34.40
N SER A 216 13.44 9.88 34.93
CA SER A 216 13.93 11.00 34.11
C SER A 216 14.93 10.52 33.05
N THR A 217 15.85 9.63 33.44
CA THR A 217 16.82 9.02 32.51
C THR A 217 16.13 8.08 31.53
N LEU A 218 15.07 7.37 31.93
CA LEU A 218 14.31 6.50 31.05
C LEU A 218 13.61 7.34 29.96
N LEU A 219 12.90 8.40 30.35
CA LEU A 219 12.19 9.30 29.44
C LEU A 219 13.13 9.91 28.40
N THR A 220 14.28 10.43 28.83
CA THR A 220 15.25 11.03 27.91
C THR A 220 15.95 10.00 27.05
N ALA A 221 16.37 8.85 27.61
CA ALA A 221 17.02 7.80 26.85
C ALA A 221 16.09 7.17 25.80
N ALA A 222 14.82 6.92 26.15
CA ALA A 222 13.83 6.41 25.20
C ALA A 222 13.62 7.40 24.05
N THR A 223 13.43 8.69 24.35
CA THR A 223 13.28 9.75 23.33
C THR A 223 14.49 9.82 22.39
N LEU A 224 15.70 9.78 22.93
CA LEU A 224 16.94 9.79 22.13
C LEU A 224 17.10 8.52 21.29
N LEU A 225 16.70 7.36 21.81
CA LEU A 225 16.72 6.11 21.06
C LEU A 225 15.73 6.13 19.91
N VAL A 226 14.49 6.60 20.12
CA VAL A 226 13.51 6.74 19.02
C VAL A 226 14.08 7.64 17.92
N ALA A 227 14.64 8.80 18.29
CA ALA A 227 15.25 9.71 17.32
C ALA A 227 16.44 9.04 16.59
N ALA A 228 17.35 8.40 17.30
CA ALA A 228 18.53 7.77 16.70
C ALA A 228 18.17 6.59 15.78
N GLU A 229 17.28 5.70 16.24
CA GLU A 229 16.82 4.53 15.49
C GLU A 229 15.97 4.95 14.28
N GLY A 230 15.12 5.97 14.42
CA GLY A 230 14.34 6.52 13.31
C GLY A 230 15.21 7.18 12.25
N VAL A 231 16.15 8.06 12.64
CA VAL A 231 17.09 8.71 11.71
C VAL A 231 17.96 7.68 10.99
N PHE A 232 18.50 6.70 11.73
CA PHE A 232 19.31 5.64 11.14
C PHE A 232 18.49 4.73 10.24
N GLY A 233 17.26 4.38 10.63
CA GLY A 233 16.35 3.56 9.84
C GLY A 233 15.95 4.23 8.52
N LEU A 234 15.62 5.52 8.55
CA LEU A 234 15.34 6.31 7.35
C LEU A 234 16.59 6.46 6.46
N TRP A 235 17.77 6.66 7.05
CA TRP A 235 19.02 6.65 6.28
C TRP A 235 19.27 5.29 5.63
N LEU A 236 19.10 4.20 6.38
CA LEU A 236 19.30 2.84 5.89
C LEU A 236 18.32 2.50 4.77
N SER A 237 17.07 2.97 4.86
CA SER A 237 16.04 2.70 3.86
C SER A 237 16.41 3.28 2.50
N VAL A 238 17.03 4.48 2.45
CA VAL A 238 17.58 5.06 1.22
C VAL A 238 18.73 4.21 0.68
N GLN A 239 19.59 3.67 1.55
CA GLN A 239 20.74 2.86 1.11
C GLN A 239 20.35 1.47 0.60
N THR A 240 19.29 0.88 1.16
CA THR A 240 18.81 -0.46 0.78
C THR A 240 17.62 -0.43 -0.18
N ASN A 241 17.08 0.76 -0.46
CA ASN A 241 15.84 0.97 -1.20
C ASN A 241 14.64 0.18 -0.63
N ALA A 242 14.60 0.03 0.69
CA ALA A 242 13.52 -0.65 1.41
C ALA A 242 12.47 0.37 1.93
N PRO A 243 11.24 -0.06 2.20
CA PRO A 243 10.23 0.81 2.84
C PRO A 243 10.74 1.37 4.19
N PRO A 244 10.63 2.70 4.45
CA PRO A 244 11.20 3.29 5.66
C PRO A 244 10.61 2.77 6.96
N GLY A 245 9.28 2.61 7.05
CA GLY A 245 8.60 2.14 8.26
C GLY A 245 9.09 0.76 8.71
N ALA A 246 9.16 -0.20 7.79
CA ALA A 246 9.72 -1.53 8.03
C ALA A 246 11.21 -1.48 8.43
N THR A 247 12.00 -0.62 7.77
CA THR A 247 13.43 -0.47 8.05
C THR A 247 13.69 0.08 9.46
N ILE A 248 12.90 1.06 9.89
CA ILE A 248 12.95 1.59 11.27
C ILE A 248 12.57 0.51 12.28
N ALA A 249 11.52 -0.27 12.01
CA ALA A 249 11.07 -1.33 12.90
C ALA A 249 12.13 -2.43 13.09
N VAL A 250 12.75 -2.89 12.00
CA VAL A 250 13.85 -3.88 12.04
C VAL A 250 15.06 -3.32 12.78
N THR A 251 15.40 -2.04 12.54
CA THR A 251 16.50 -1.35 13.23
C THR A 251 16.28 -1.31 14.75
N SER A 252 15.08 -0.93 15.19
CA SER A 252 14.73 -0.85 16.61
C SER A 252 14.76 -2.24 17.28
N GLY A 253 14.20 -3.26 16.62
CA GLY A 253 14.25 -4.65 17.09
C GLY A 253 15.70 -5.17 17.22
N ALA A 254 16.55 -4.88 16.24
CA ALA A 254 17.97 -5.23 16.28
C ALA A 254 18.71 -4.50 17.42
N ALA A 255 18.44 -3.22 17.64
CA ALA A 255 19.00 -2.44 18.74
C ALA A 255 18.62 -3.03 20.11
N PHE A 256 17.36 -3.44 20.29
CA PHE A 256 16.91 -4.13 21.50
C PHE A 256 17.62 -5.47 21.71
N ALA A 257 17.71 -6.31 20.67
CA ALA A 257 18.38 -7.60 20.75
C ALA A 257 19.87 -7.45 21.12
N LEU A 258 20.57 -6.49 20.51
CA LEU A 258 21.96 -6.16 20.80
C LEU A 258 22.13 -5.65 22.24
N ALA A 259 21.25 -4.76 22.70
CA ALA A 259 21.25 -4.26 24.07
C ALA A 259 21.05 -5.37 25.11
N LEU A 260 20.12 -6.30 24.83
CA LEU A 260 19.88 -7.47 25.68
C LEU A 260 21.09 -8.42 25.69
N GLY A 261 21.69 -8.68 24.54
CA GLY A 261 22.93 -9.44 24.39
C GLY A 261 24.08 -8.81 25.18
N ALA A 262 24.32 -7.52 25.02
CA ALA A 262 25.36 -6.77 25.74
C ALA A 262 25.15 -6.85 27.26
N ARG A 263 23.90 -6.72 27.74
CA ARG A 263 23.57 -6.82 29.17
C ARG A 263 23.82 -8.22 29.71
N THR A 264 23.43 -9.27 28.98
CA THR A 264 23.63 -10.66 29.41
C THR A 264 25.12 -11.05 29.42
N ILE A 265 25.89 -10.60 28.44
CA ILE A 265 27.34 -10.80 28.34
C ILE A 265 28.09 -10.04 29.43
N SER A 266 27.74 -8.77 29.68
CA SER A 266 28.31 -7.94 30.74
C SER A 266 28.11 -8.58 32.12
N ARG A 267 26.93 -9.17 32.36
CA ARG A 267 26.64 -9.94 33.58
C ARG A 267 27.43 -11.25 33.71
N ARG A 268 27.89 -11.85 32.60
CA ARG A 268 28.64 -13.11 32.56
C ARG A 268 30.17 -12.93 32.50
N GLY A 269 30.67 -11.70 32.52
CA GLY A 269 32.12 -11.43 32.48
C GLY A 269 32.81 -11.72 31.14
N MET A 270 32.05 -11.97 30.07
CA MET A 270 32.56 -12.36 28.74
C MET A 270 32.87 -11.16 27.82
N TRP A 271 33.05 -9.97 28.38
CA TRP A 271 33.20 -8.69 27.66
C TRP A 271 34.36 -8.68 26.64
N ARG A 272 35.43 -9.45 26.91
CA ARG A 272 36.58 -9.57 26.00
C ARG A 272 36.26 -10.34 24.71
N ALA A 273 35.39 -11.35 24.76
CA ALA A 273 34.98 -12.12 23.58
C ALA A 273 33.96 -11.33 22.71
N ALA A 274 33.07 -10.58 23.36
CA ALA A 274 32.09 -9.74 22.67
C ALA A 274 32.72 -8.51 22.00
N ALA A 275 33.73 -7.90 22.62
CA ALA A 275 34.48 -6.79 22.00
C ALA A 275 35.23 -7.24 20.73
N VAL A 276 35.75 -8.47 20.72
CA VAL A 276 36.42 -9.06 19.54
C VAL A 276 35.41 -9.42 18.44
N ALA A 277 34.25 -9.98 18.78
CA ALA A 277 33.19 -10.27 17.81
C ALA A 277 32.58 -8.99 17.19
N ALA A 278 32.36 -7.94 17.98
CA ALA A 278 31.89 -6.65 17.50
C ALA A 278 32.92 -5.94 16.58
N ALA A 279 34.21 -6.04 16.90
CA ALA A 279 35.27 -5.53 16.04
C ALA A 279 35.38 -6.30 14.71
N LEU A 280 35.13 -7.63 14.71
CA LEU A 280 35.14 -8.46 13.50
C LEU A 280 33.92 -8.21 12.60
N LEU A 281 32.74 -7.93 13.18
CA LEU A 281 31.55 -7.52 12.43
C LEU A 281 31.67 -6.09 11.86
N ALA A 282 32.30 -5.17 12.59
CA ALA A 282 32.57 -3.81 12.10
C ALA A 282 33.58 -3.78 10.93
N LEU A 283 34.51 -4.73 10.86
CA LEU A 283 35.42 -4.86 9.71
C LEU A 283 34.79 -5.53 8.48
N ALA A 284 33.68 -6.26 8.64
CA ALA A 284 32.98 -6.92 7.53
C ALA A 284 31.96 -6.02 6.81
N GLY A 285 31.54 -4.91 7.43
CA GLY A 285 30.47 -4.03 6.93
C GLY A 285 30.91 -2.91 5.96
N PHE A 286 32.20 -2.83 5.58
CA PHE A 286 32.75 -1.69 4.82
C PHE A 286 33.05 -2.02 3.34
N GLY A 287 32.24 -2.87 2.71
CA GLY A 287 32.49 -3.28 1.33
C GLY A 287 31.23 -3.63 0.55
N ALA A 288 30.53 -2.62 0.05
CA ALA A 288 29.81 -2.66 -1.23
C ALA A 288 29.16 -1.30 -1.48
N GLY A 289 29.75 -0.53 -2.39
CA GLY A 289 29.21 0.75 -2.83
C GLY A 289 29.79 1.11 -4.19
N CYS A 290 29.77 0.17 -5.14
CA CYS A 290 29.95 0.51 -6.54
C CYS A 290 28.60 0.98 -7.06
N GLY A 291 28.39 2.30 -7.05
CA GLY A 291 27.33 2.91 -7.85
C GLY A 291 27.68 2.73 -9.32
N SER A 292 26.91 1.89 -10.02
CA SER A 292 26.89 1.89 -11.48
C SER A 292 26.11 3.12 -11.93
N GLN A 293 26.85 4.13 -12.38
CA GLN A 293 26.33 5.31 -13.04
C GLN A 293 25.76 4.87 -14.39
N SER A 294 24.43 4.90 -14.53
CA SER A 294 23.79 4.75 -15.84
C SER A 294 24.15 5.96 -16.69
N SER A 295 24.50 5.68 -17.95
CA SER A 295 24.73 6.68 -18.98
C SER A 295 23.41 7.37 -19.29
N GLY A 296 23.21 8.59 -18.76
CA GLY A 296 22.08 9.43 -19.13
C GLY A 296 22.09 9.66 -20.64
N GLY A 297 20.99 9.29 -21.29
CA GLY A 297 20.71 9.73 -22.65
C GLY A 297 20.44 11.23 -22.64
N ASP A 298 20.78 11.94 -23.72
CA ASP A 298 20.51 13.37 -23.89
C ASP A 298 19.00 13.71 -24.07
N GLY A 299 18.09 12.78 -23.72
CA GLY A 299 16.64 12.90 -23.84
C GLY A 299 15.94 13.37 -22.56
N PRO A 300 14.66 13.76 -22.61
CA PRO A 300 13.91 14.09 -21.39
C PRO A 300 13.84 12.88 -20.46
N LYS A 301 13.91 13.14 -19.16
CA LYS A 301 13.71 12.14 -18.12
C LYS A 301 12.23 11.89 -17.94
N VAL A 302 11.81 10.65 -18.18
CA VAL A 302 10.41 10.27 -18.18
C VAL A 302 10.17 9.20 -17.13
N VAL A 303 9.15 9.39 -16.30
CA VAL A 303 8.66 8.36 -15.38
C VAL A 303 7.35 7.80 -15.88
N ALA A 304 7.21 6.48 -15.87
CA ALA A 304 5.94 5.78 -16.08
C ALA A 304 5.55 5.04 -14.79
N THR A 305 4.30 5.16 -14.38
CA THR A 305 3.81 4.55 -13.13
C THR A 305 3.70 3.04 -13.26
N THR A 306 2.98 2.56 -14.28
CA THR A 306 2.73 1.12 -14.51
C THR A 306 3.64 0.52 -15.58
N THR A 307 3.73 -0.81 -15.59
CA THR A 307 4.55 -1.54 -16.56
C THR A 307 4.07 -1.36 -18.00
N GLN A 308 2.75 -1.30 -18.22
CA GLN A 308 2.11 -1.08 -19.52
C GLN A 308 2.42 0.32 -20.04
N VAL A 309 2.26 1.35 -19.20
CA VAL A 309 2.59 2.72 -19.57
C VAL A 309 4.09 2.84 -19.87
N GLY A 310 4.94 2.16 -19.09
CA GLY A 310 6.38 2.06 -19.36
C GLY A 310 6.68 1.49 -20.75
N ASP A 311 6.04 0.37 -21.12
CA ASP A 311 6.19 -0.23 -22.47
C ASP A 311 5.70 0.71 -23.58
N PHE A 312 4.57 1.40 -23.38
CA PHE A 312 4.08 2.38 -24.35
C PHE A 312 5.05 3.54 -24.55
N VAL A 313 5.61 4.08 -23.46
CA VAL A 313 6.62 5.14 -23.53
C VAL A 313 7.90 4.61 -24.20
N ALA A 314 8.34 3.40 -23.91
CA ALA A 314 9.50 2.79 -24.57
C ALA A 314 9.27 2.58 -26.07
N GLU A 315 8.08 2.13 -26.48
CA GLU A 315 7.74 1.92 -27.90
C GLU A 315 7.70 3.24 -28.68
N ILE A 316 7.28 4.34 -28.07
CA ILE A 316 7.22 5.66 -28.73
C ILE A 316 8.52 6.44 -28.61
N GLY A 317 9.08 6.53 -27.41
CA GLY A 317 10.25 7.34 -27.06
C GLY A 317 11.59 6.70 -27.45
N GLY A 318 11.70 5.36 -27.41
CA GLY A 318 12.92 4.63 -27.76
C GLY A 318 14.18 5.18 -27.07
N ASP A 319 15.29 5.27 -27.80
CA ASP A 319 16.57 5.76 -27.26
C ASP A 319 16.63 7.29 -27.11
N GLN A 320 15.53 8.01 -27.36
CA GLN A 320 15.45 9.47 -27.25
C GLN A 320 14.82 9.94 -25.93
N VAL A 321 14.52 9.01 -25.01
CA VAL A 321 14.01 9.29 -23.66
C VAL A 321 14.83 8.53 -22.62
N ASP A 322 15.00 9.11 -21.44
CA ASP A 322 15.55 8.41 -20.28
C ASP A 322 14.38 7.92 -19.42
N LEU A 323 13.92 6.70 -19.67
CA LEU A 323 12.70 6.13 -19.06
C LEU A 323 13.01 5.38 -17.75
N SER A 324 12.29 5.75 -16.69
CA SER A 324 12.19 4.97 -15.45
C SER A 324 10.75 4.50 -15.23
N THR A 325 10.55 3.20 -15.02
CA THR A 325 9.23 2.64 -14.65
C THR A 325 9.19 2.34 -13.16
N ILE A 326 8.18 2.84 -12.45
CA ILE A 326 8.02 2.63 -11.00
C ILE A 326 7.69 1.17 -10.73
N LEU A 327 6.52 0.71 -11.17
CA LEU A 327 6.11 -0.68 -10.99
C LEU A 327 7.04 -1.63 -11.74
N LYS A 328 7.37 -2.73 -11.07
CA LYS A 328 8.16 -3.82 -11.65
C LYS A 328 7.23 -4.92 -12.17
N PRO A 329 7.70 -5.75 -13.11
CA PRO A 329 6.92 -6.89 -13.56
C PRO A 329 6.42 -7.76 -12.41
N ASN A 330 5.23 -8.33 -12.59
CA ASN A 330 4.52 -9.15 -11.60
C ASN A 330 4.23 -8.41 -10.27
N THR A 331 4.06 -7.08 -10.32
CA THR A 331 3.67 -6.27 -9.16
C THR A 331 2.25 -5.74 -9.38
N ASP A 332 1.39 -5.94 -8.38
CA ASP A 332 0.05 -5.37 -8.35
C ASP A 332 0.10 -3.84 -8.16
N PRO A 333 -0.52 -3.03 -9.05
CA PRO A 333 -0.57 -1.59 -8.88
C PRO A 333 -1.47 -1.10 -7.73
N HIS A 334 -2.50 -1.87 -7.36
CA HIS A 334 -3.48 -1.46 -6.35
C HIS A 334 -2.85 -1.45 -4.95
N GLU A 335 -1.98 -2.41 -4.64
CA GLU A 335 -1.34 -2.57 -3.33
C GLU A 335 0.08 -1.97 -3.24
N TYR A 336 0.50 -1.12 -4.18
CA TYR A 336 1.89 -0.72 -4.28
C TYR A 336 2.33 0.36 -3.27
N GLU A 337 3.35 0.05 -2.47
CA GLU A 337 4.03 1.03 -1.60
C GLU A 337 5.31 1.60 -2.27
N PRO A 338 5.39 2.93 -2.47
CA PRO A 338 6.58 3.58 -3.05
C PRO A 338 7.87 3.36 -2.27
N ARG A 339 9.00 3.29 -3.00
CA ARG A 339 10.35 3.16 -2.44
C ARG A 339 11.11 4.48 -2.57
N PRO A 340 12.18 4.69 -1.80
CA PRO A 340 13.00 5.90 -1.92
C PRO A 340 13.52 6.18 -3.34
N SER A 341 13.85 5.14 -4.12
CA SER A 341 14.24 5.29 -5.53
C SER A 341 13.15 5.88 -6.39
N ASP A 342 11.89 5.60 -6.09
CA ASP A 342 10.74 6.01 -6.89
C ASP A 342 10.44 7.49 -6.62
N VAL A 343 10.55 7.92 -5.37
CA VAL A 343 10.50 9.36 -5.01
C VAL A 343 11.61 10.13 -5.72
N GLN A 344 12.83 9.58 -5.76
CA GLN A 344 13.93 10.22 -6.48
C GLN A 344 13.67 10.28 -7.98
N ALA A 345 13.19 9.19 -8.59
CA ALA A 345 12.87 9.17 -10.01
C ALA A 345 11.80 10.22 -10.36
N VAL A 346 10.76 10.35 -9.53
CA VAL A 346 9.69 11.35 -9.67
C VAL A 346 10.22 12.78 -9.48
N ALA A 347 11.07 13.01 -8.49
CA ALA A 347 11.68 14.32 -8.23
C ALA A 347 12.60 14.79 -9.37
N ASP A 348 13.30 13.85 -10.01
CA ASP A 348 14.25 14.13 -11.10
C ASP A 348 13.60 14.15 -12.50
N ALA A 349 12.31 13.81 -12.61
CA ALA A 349 11.62 13.67 -13.89
C ALA A 349 11.29 15.03 -14.55
N ASP A 350 11.28 15.05 -15.88
CA ASP A 350 10.71 16.15 -16.67
C ASP A 350 9.22 15.88 -16.97
N ILE A 351 8.86 14.61 -17.19
CA ILE A 351 7.48 14.16 -17.49
C ILE A 351 7.15 12.92 -16.68
N ILE A 352 5.92 12.85 -16.18
CA ILE A 352 5.38 11.68 -15.47
C ILE A 352 4.10 11.23 -16.19
N PHE A 353 4.12 10.03 -16.77
CA PHE A 353 2.93 9.40 -17.34
C PHE A 353 2.27 8.48 -16.30
N ARG A 354 1.05 8.86 -15.90
CA ARG A 354 0.17 8.03 -15.07
C ARG A 354 -0.73 7.19 -15.97
N SER A 355 -1.07 5.98 -15.51
CA SER A 355 -2.15 5.19 -16.10
C SER A 355 -3.50 5.87 -15.82
N GLY A 356 -3.69 6.35 -14.59
CA GLY A 356 -4.89 7.07 -14.15
C GLY A 356 -6.12 6.18 -13.93
N GLY A 357 -7.26 6.82 -13.69
CA GLY A 357 -8.53 6.12 -13.43
C GLY A 357 -8.60 5.45 -12.06
N HIS A 358 -7.97 6.04 -11.03
CA HIS A 358 -7.84 5.49 -9.67
C HIS A 358 -6.85 4.32 -9.49
N LEU A 359 -6.24 3.81 -10.57
CA LEU A 359 -5.28 2.70 -10.50
C LEU A 359 -3.98 3.04 -9.74
N ASP A 360 -3.48 4.25 -9.93
CA ASP A 360 -2.16 4.67 -9.44
C ASP A 360 -2.23 5.94 -8.59
N ASP A 361 -3.29 6.09 -7.79
CA ASP A 361 -3.54 7.27 -6.96
C ASP A 361 -2.51 7.45 -5.83
N TRP A 362 -1.84 6.37 -5.41
CA TRP A 362 -0.66 6.46 -4.53
C TRP A 362 0.46 7.36 -5.09
N THR A 363 0.44 7.64 -6.40
CA THR A 363 1.40 8.55 -7.03
C THR A 363 1.11 10.03 -6.75
N GLU A 364 -0.11 10.39 -6.34
CA GLU A 364 -0.49 11.79 -6.13
C GLU A 364 0.28 12.43 -4.97
N ASP A 365 0.25 11.78 -3.81
CA ASP A 365 1.01 12.23 -2.65
C ASP A 365 2.51 12.11 -2.91
N LEU A 366 2.96 11.07 -3.61
CA LEU A 366 4.35 10.91 -4.04
C LEU A 366 4.83 12.12 -4.87
N ILE A 367 4.09 12.53 -5.90
CA ILE A 367 4.42 13.67 -6.76
C ILE A 367 4.42 14.95 -5.94
N LYS A 368 3.35 15.19 -5.17
CA LYS A 368 3.18 16.38 -4.34
C LYS A 368 4.28 16.55 -3.30
N ASP A 369 4.76 15.45 -2.71
CA ASP A 369 5.76 15.49 -1.63
C ASP A 369 7.20 15.37 -2.12
N SER A 370 7.42 14.81 -3.31
CA SER A 370 8.72 14.83 -3.98
C SER A 370 9.23 16.25 -4.25
N GLY A 371 8.31 17.21 -4.43
CA GLY A 371 8.62 18.57 -4.88
C GLY A 371 8.95 18.65 -6.38
N SER A 372 8.49 17.66 -7.16
CA SER A 372 8.68 17.61 -8.62
C SER A 372 7.93 18.75 -9.32
N ASP A 373 8.59 19.36 -10.31
CA ASP A 373 8.00 20.33 -11.25
C ASP A 373 7.61 19.67 -12.59
N ALA A 374 7.62 18.33 -12.67
CA ALA A 374 7.37 17.57 -13.89
C ALA A 374 5.96 17.80 -14.46
N GLU A 375 5.82 17.70 -15.79
CA GLU A 375 4.51 17.62 -16.42
C GLU A 375 3.89 16.25 -16.12
N VAL A 376 2.76 16.24 -15.39
CA VAL A 376 2.01 15.02 -15.10
C VAL A 376 0.94 14.82 -16.17
N VAL A 377 0.97 13.66 -16.85
CA VAL A 377 0.04 13.29 -17.91
C VAL A 377 -0.71 12.02 -17.52
N ASP A 378 -2.00 12.19 -17.25
CA ASP A 378 -2.94 11.09 -17.03
C ASP A 378 -3.44 10.54 -18.38
N LEU A 379 -3.10 9.28 -18.68
CA LEU A 379 -3.44 8.60 -19.92
C LEU A 379 -4.87 8.04 -19.96
N SER A 380 -5.58 7.99 -18.83
CA SER A 380 -7.01 7.63 -18.77
C SER A 380 -7.93 8.76 -19.27
N THR A 381 -7.40 9.99 -19.36
CA THR A 381 -8.18 11.14 -19.81
C THR A 381 -8.48 11.08 -21.31
N HIS A 382 -9.71 11.45 -21.68
CA HIS A 382 -10.17 11.53 -23.08
C HIS A 382 -10.07 10.23 -23.90
N LEU A 383 -10.11 9.08 -23.23
CA LEU A 383 -10.18 7.78 -23.89
C LEU A 383 -11.49 7.63 -24.69
N PRO A 384 -11.44 7.04 -25.91
CA PRO A 384 -12.61 6.90 -26.77
C PRO A 384 -13.60 5.83 -26.30
N VAL A 385 -13.15 4.87 -25.49
CA VAL A 385 -13.98 3.84 -24.88
C VAL A 385 -13.77 3.94 -23.38
N ARG A 386 -14.87 4.11 -22.64
CA ARG A 386 -14.89 4.20 -21.18
C ARG A 386 -15.95 3.22 -20.67
N LEU A 387 -15.56 2.40 -19.72
CA LEU A 387 -16.44 1.53 -18.96
C LEU A 387 -16.50 2.06 -17.52
N PHE A 388 -17.56 1.70 -16.83
CA PHE A 388 -17.78 2.02 -15.43
C PHE A 388 -18.16 0.72 -14.72
N GLY A 389 -17.83 0.61 -13.42
CA GLY A 389 -18.23 -0.53 -12.60
C GLY A 389 -19.75 -0.71 -12.57
N GLU A 390 -20.21 -1.95 -12.42
CA GLU A 390 -21.65 -2.22 -12.26
C GLU A 390 -22.07 -1.87 -10.83
N GLU A 391 -22.94 -0.88 -10.65
CA GLU A 391 -23.71 -0.73 -9.41
C GLU A 391 -24.77 -1.85 -9.36
N GLU A 392 -24.65 -2.81 -8.44
CA GLU A 392 -25.78 -3.68 -8.08
C GLU A 392 -26.85 -2.86 -7.33
N HIS A 393 -27.60 -2.02 -8.04
CA HIS A 393 -28.80 -1.40 -7.54
C HIS A 393 -30.02 -2.32 -7.74
N ASP A 394 -30.20 -3.26 -6.82
CA ASP A 394 -31.44 -4.04 -6.69
C ASP A 394 -32.21 -3.64 -5.42
N HIS A 395 -32.66 -2.37 -5.39
CA HIS A 395 -33.69 -1.91 -4.45
C HIS A 395 -34.83 -1.22 -5.22
N GLU A 396 -35.81 -2.02 -5.65
CA GLU A 396 -37.14 -1.52 -5.94
C GLU A 396 -37.78 -0.98 -4.65
N GLY A 397 -37.99 0.33 -4.54
CA GLY A 397 -38.83 0.87 -3.46
C GLY A 397 -38.77 2.38 -3.21
N GLU A 398 -39.77 3.07 -3.75
CA GLU A 398 -40.37 4.33 -3.28
C GLU A 398 -39.61 5.65 -3.55
N ALA A 399 -40.32 6.53 -4.27
CA ALA A 399 -39.91 7.87 -4.64
C ALA A 399 -39.85 8.82 -3.44
N HIS A 400 -38.76 9.57 -3.33
CA HIS A 400 -38.73 10.83 -2.59
C HIS A 400 -38.11 11.94 -3.46
N GLU A 401 -38.88 13.02 -3.62
CA GLU A 401 -38.52 14.24 -4.34
C GLU A 401 -37.58 15.12 -3.51
N ASP A 402 -36.64 15.78 -4.21
CA ASP A 402 -35.82 16.95 -3.86
C ASP A 402 -34.98 16.91 -2.56
N GLU A 403 -33.65 16.82 -2.69
CA GLU A 403 -32.70 17.94 -2.55
C GLU A 403 -31.37 17.55 -3.25
N GLY A 404 -30.65 18.54 -3.81
CA GLY A 404 -29.51 18.34 -4.72
C GLY A 404 -28.30 17.61 -4.13
N HIS A 405 -28.33 16.29 -4.19
CA HIS A 405 -27.16 15.44 -4.05
C HIS A 405 -26.41 15.38 -5.38
N GLU A 406 -25.12 15.76 -5.37
CA GLU A 406 -24.22 15.43 -6.47
C GLU A 406 -24.31 13.93 -6.71
N ALA A 407 -24.56 13.55 -7.96
CA ALA A 407 -24.64 12.15 -8.36
C ALA A 407 -23.38 11.43 -7.86
N GLY A 408 -23.56 10.39 -7.03
CA GLY A 408 -22.50 9.42 -6.76
C GLY A 408 -22.00 8.94 -8.12
N GLY A 409 -20.74 9.25 -8.43
CA GLY A 409 -20.20 9.02 -9.76
C GLY A 409 -19.97 7.53 -9.95
N GLU A 410 -20.51 6.97 -11.04
CA GLU A 410 -20.15 5.63 -11.50
C GLU A 410 -18.60 5.51 -11.52
N GLU A 411 -18.05 4.52 -10.82
CA GLU A 411 -16.62 4.33 -10.70
C GLU A 411 -16.05 3.94 -12.07
N PHE A 412 -15.08 4.72 -12.57
CA PHE A 412 -14.47 4.46 -13.86
C PHE A 412 -13.58 3.22 -13.80
N ASP A 413 -13.80 2.25 -14.70
CA ASP A 413 -12.96 1.05 -14.79
C ASP A 413 -11.53 1.43 -15.27
N PRO A 414 -10.49 1.22 -14.43
CA PRO A 414 -9.12 1.63 -14.74
C PRO A 414 -8.46 0.80 -15.84
N HIS A 415 -8.98 -0.37 -16.20
CA HIS A 415 -8.29 -1.37 -17.02
C HIS A 415 -8.32 -1.09 -18.53
N TRP A 416 -8.25 0.19 -18.90
CA TRP A 416 -8.47 0.68 -20.25
C TRP A 416 -7.46 0.15 -21.28
N TRP A 417 -6.26 -0.26 -20.87
CA TRP A 417 -5.22 -0.79 -21.75
C TRP A 417 -5.59 -2.16 -22.36
N GLN A 418 -6.59 -2.83 -21.80
CA GLN A 418 -7.13 -4.07 -22.34
C GLN A 418 -7.88 -3.85 -23.67
N ASP A 419 -8.28 -2.61 -23.99
CA ASP A 419 -8.78 -2.24 -25.32
C ASP A 419 -7.64 -1.66 -26.21
N PRO A 420 -7.27 -2.36 -27.31
CA PRO A 420 -6.31 -1.86 -28.28
C PRO A 420 -6.64 -0.50 -28.89
N VAL A 421 -7.91 -0.07 -28.87
CA VAL A 421 -8.29 1.27 -29.33
C VAL A 421 -7.82 2.33 -28.34
N ASN A 422 -8.01 2.12 -27.05
CA ASN A 422 -7.56 3.05 -26.01
C ASN A 422 -6.02 3.17 -26.01
N VAL A 423 -5.30 2.06 -26.13
CA VAL A 423 -3.82 2.06 -26.24
C VAL A 423 -3.32 2.91 -27.41
N ARG A 424 -4.01 2.92 -28.55
CA ARG A 424 -3.62 3.77 -29.69
C ARG A 424 -3.79 5.26 -29.40
N PHE A 425 -4.78 5.64 -28.59
CA PHE A 425 -4.99 7.03 -28.18
C PHE A 425 -3.98 7.44 -27.11
N ALA A 426 -3.73 6.58 -26.12
CA ALA A 426 -2.66 6.81 -25.13
C ALA A 426 -1.28 6.95 -25.82
N ALA A 427 -0.95 6.09 -26.77
CA ALA A 427 0.29 6.18 -27.54
C ALA A 427 0.42 7.49 -28.34
N ALA A 428 -0.68 8.00 -28.90
CA ALA A 428 -0.70 9.29 -29.58
C ALA A 428 -0.53 10.46 -28.60
N ARG A 429 -1.11 10.36 -27.39
CA ARG A 429 -0.91 11.35 -26.33
C ARG A 429 0.54 11.38 -25.86
N ILE A 430 1.15 10.22 -25.63
CA ILE A 430 2.58 10.07 -25.30
C ILE A 430 3.44 10.71 -26.40
N GLU A 431 3.19 10.38 -27.67
CA GLU A 431 3.94 10.96 -28.80
C GLU A 431 3.87 12.49 -28.82
N SER A 432 2.68 13.06 -28.66
CA SER A 432 2.50 14.52 -28.62
C SER A 432 3.28 15.14 -27.47
N THR A 433 3.15 14.60 -26.25
CA THR A 433 3.86 15.12 -25.06
C THR A 433 5.37 15.03 -25.23
N LEU A 434 5.90 13.91 -25.73
CA LEU A 434 7.34 13.76 -25.98
C LEU A 434 7.83 14.71 -27.09
N SER A 435 7.02 14.92 -28.13
CA SER A 435 7.31 15.87 -29.21
C SER A 435 7.32 17.32 -28.71
N ASP A 436 6.45 17.68 -27.78
CA ASP A 436 6.40 19.02 -27.18
C ASP A 436 7.62 19.28 -26.28
N ALA A 437 8.04 18.27 -25.50
CA ALA A 437 9.23 18.37 -24.64
C ALA A 437 10.56 18.31 -25.39
N ASN A 438 10.65 17.52 -26.48
CA ASN A 438 11.83 17.44 -27.34
C ASN A 438 11.47 17.59 -28.84
N PRO A 439 11.24 18.85 -29.31
CA PRO A 439 10.84 19.11 -30.69
C PRO A 439 11.84 18.64 -31.77
N ALA A 440 13.12 18.49 -31.41
CA ALA A 440 14.14 18.00 -32.34
C ALA A 440 13.94 16.51 -32.68
N ALA A 441 13.33 15.74 -31.79
CA ALA A 441 13.07 14.32 -31.94
C ALA A 441 11.64 13.99 -32.44
N SER A 442 10.77 14.98 -32.69
CA SER A 442 9.37 14.72 -33.06
C SER A 442 9.19 13.79 -34.27
N ALA A 443 10.01 13.95 -35.32
CA ALA A 443 9.94 13.07 -36.49
C ALA A 443 10.25 11.61 -36.16
N TYR A 444 11.13 11.37 -35.17
CA TYR A 444 11.45 10.04 -34.66
C TYR A 444 10.25 9.44 -33.93
N TYR A 445 9.66 10.17 -32.97
CA TYR A 445 8.49 9.71 -32.21
C TYR A 445 7.29 9.40 -33.12
N GLN A 446 6.99 10.27 -34.09
CA GLN A 446 5.92 10.03 -35.06
C GLN A 446 6.15 8.78 -35.93
N GLY A 447 7.41 8.51 -36.28
CA GLY A 447 7.79 7.29 -36.99
C GLY A 447 7.50 6.03 -36.18
N ARG A 448 7.85 6.07 -34.89
CA ARG A 448 7.61 4.97 -33.95
C ARG A 448 6.13 4.75 -33.65
N LEU A 449 5.37 5.84 -33.43
CA LEU A 449 3.91 5.79 -33.29
C LEU A 449 3.25 5.07 -34.48
N ARG A 450 3.62 5.43 -35.71
CA ARG A 450 3.07 4.77 -36.92
C ARG A 450 3.38 3.27 -36.96
N ARG A 451 4.57 2.86 -36.50
CA ARG A 451 4.95 1.43 -36.41
C ARG A 451 4.10 0.72 -35.37
N PHE A 452 4.02 1.26 -34.16
CA PHE A 452 3.29 0.68 -33.05
C PHE A 452 1.78 0.57 -33.34
N ASP A 453 1.16 1.65 -33.84
CA ASP A 453 -0.24 1.68 -34.26
C ASP A 453 -0.57 0.61 -35.32
N ASN A 454 0.34 0.34 -36.26
CA ASN A 454 0.16 -0.75 -37.25
C ASN A 454 0.26 -2.14 -36.60
N GLN A 455 1.17 -2.34 -35.64
CA GLN A 455 1.26 -3.60 -34.90
C GLN A 455 -0.02 -3.85 -34.08
N ILE A 456 -0.53 -2.84 -33.37
CA ILE A 456 -1.77 -2.91 -32.60
C ILE A 456 -2.96 -3.28 -33.50
N ARG A 457 -3.13 -2.59 -34.64
CA ARG A 457 -4.21 -2.90 -35.60
C ARG A 457 -4.09 -4.31 -36.16
N ASN A 458 -2.88 -4.76 -36.46
CA ASN A 458 -2.66 -6.11 -36.97
C ASN A 458 -3.04 -7.17 -35.92
N LEU A 459 -2.54 -7.02 -34.70
CA LEU A 459 -2.87 -7.89 -33.57
C LEU A 459 -4.39 -7.92 -33.35
N THR A 460 -5.04 -6.75 -33.27
CA THR A 460 -6.50 -6.65 -33.09
C THR A 460 -7.28 -7.43 -34.14
N ARG A 461 -6.88 -7.34 -35.42
CA ARG A 461 -7.53 -8.10 -36.51
C ARG A 461 -7.31 -9.61 -36.36
N GLN A 462 -6.10 -10.03 -36.02
CA GLN A 462 -5.75 -11.43 -35.79
C GLN A 462 -6.54 -12.00 -34.60
N THR A 463 -6.59 -11.28 -33.48
CA THR A 463 -7.37 -11.65 -32.29
C THR A 463 -8.85 -11.82 -32.62
N LYS A 464 -9.48 -10.83 -33.28
CA LYS A 464 -10.89 -10.93 -33.72
C LYS A 464 -11.13 -12.15 -34.61
N SER A 465 -10.20 -12.46 -35.51
CA SER A 465 -10.31 -13.64 -36.37
C SER A 465 -10.14 -14.95 -35.61
N CYS A 466 -9.25 -14.97 -34.61
CA CYS A 466 -9.01 -16.14 -33.80
C CYS A 466 -10.20 -16.47 -32.90
N VAL A 467 -10.69 -15.49 -32.13
CA VAL A 467 -11.82 -15.65 -31.19
C VAL A 467 -13.08 -16.15 -31.89
N ARG A 468 -13.32 -15.71 -33.14
CA ARG A 468 -14.45 -16.19 -33.96
C ARG A 468 -14.42 -17.70 -34.26
N ARG A 469 -13.27 -18.37 -34.14
CA ARG A 469 -13.17 -19.84 -34.30
C ARG A 469 -13.75 -20.61 -33.14
N VAL A 470 -13.96 -19.97 -31.99
CA VAL A 470 -14.70 -20.55 -30.87
C VAL A 470 -16.19 -20.27 -31.05
N PRO A 471 -17.09 -21.27 -30.91
CA PRO A 471 -18.53 -21.07 -30.95
C PRO A 471 -19.00 -20.02 -29.95
N ALA A 472 -19.98 -19.19 -30.31
CA ALA A 472 -20.39 -18.05 -29.49
C ALA A 472 -20.80 -18.46 -28.05
N GLY A 473 -21.53 -19.56 -27.88
CA GLY A 473 -21.94 -20.05 -26.56
C GLY A 473 -20.80 -20.63 -25.70
N ASP A 474 -19.62 -20.87 -26.28
CA ASP A 474 -18.43 -21.32 -25.56
C ASP A 474 -17.50 -20.16 -25.15
N ARG A 475 -17.78 -18.91 -25.57
CA ARG A 475 -16.90 -17.76 -25.33
C ARG A 475 -17.13 -17.15 -23.94
N LYS A 476 -16.90 -17.97 -22.91
CA LYS A 476 -17.11 -17.61 -21.50
C LYS A 476 -15.81 -17.75 -20.74
N ILE A 477 -15.52 -16.77 -19.87
CA ILE A 477 -14.34 -16.78 -19.01
C ILE A 477 -14.72 -16.43 -17.57
N VAL A 478 -13.91 -16.90 -16.63
CA VAL A 478 -13.84 -16.44 -15.25
C VAL A 478 -12.40 -16.00 -15.00
N THR A 479 -12.19 -14.79 -14.47
CA THR A 479 -10.86 -14.23 -14.14
C THR A 479 -10.71 -14.05 -12.63
N ASP A 480 -9.50 -13.69 -12.16
CA ASP A 480 -9.31 -13.42 -10.73
C ASP A 480 -10.10 -12.19 -10.29
N HIS A 481 -9.99 -11.04 -10.98
CA HIS A 481 -10.80 -9.86 -10.67
C HIS A 481 -11.36 -9.17 -11.94
N ASP A 482 -12.12 -8.08 -11.77
CA ASP A 482 -12.83 -7.38 -12.86
C ASP A 482 -11.91 -6.51 -13.74
N ALA A 483 -10.78 -7.06 -14.20
CA ALA A 483 -9.80 -6.36 -15.03
C ALA A 483 -10.04 -6.46 -16.55
N PHE A 484 -10.88 -7.39 -17.02
CA PHE A 484 -10.91 -7.77 -18.44
C PHE A 484 -12.12 -7.26 -19.22
N ALA A 485 -12.98 -6.42 -18.63
CA ALA A 485 -14.22 -5.96 -19.28
C ALA A 485 -13.97 -5.27 -20.64
N TYR A 486 -12.95 -4.42 -20.74
CA TYR A 486 -12.54 -3.81 -22.02
C TYR A 486 -12.12 -4.85 -23.08
N PHE A 487 -11.38 -5.88 -22.68
CA PHE A 487 -10.96 -6.96 -23.56
C PHE A 487 -12.17 -7.78 -24.03
N THR A 488 -13.01 -8.23 -23.11
CA THR A 488 -14.14 -9.13 -23.39
C THR A 488 -15.19 -8.43 -24.25
N ASN A 489 -15.54 -7.17 -23.94
CA ASN A 489 -16.43 -6.34 -24.75
C ASN A 489 -15.88 -6.13 -26.18
N ARG A 490 -14.57 -5.90 -26.32
CA ARG A 490 -13.94 -5.67 -27.64
C ARG A 490 -13.96 -6.90 -28.54
N PHE A 491 -13.84 -8.10 -27.97
CA PHE A 491 -13.72 -9.35 -28.72
C PHE A 491 -14.97 -10.24 -28.71
N GLY A 492 -16.03 -9.84 -28.00
CA GLY A 492 -17.30 -10.58 -27.93
C GLY A 492 -17.15 -11.87 -27.14
N ILE A 493 -16.55 -11.75 -25.96
CA ILE A 493 -16.40 -12.79 -24.94
C ILE A 493 -17.24 -12.35 -23.74
N GLU A 494 -17.84 -13.30 -23.04
CA GLU A 494 -18.64 -13.07 -21.85
C GLU A 494 -17.79 -13.37 -20.61
N THR A 495 -17.65 -12.40 -19.72
CA THR A 495 -17.17 -12.65 -18.36
C THR A 495 -18.39 -13.12 -17.56
N VAL A 496 -18.37 -14.37 -17.10
CA VAL A 496 -19.52 -14.96 -16.37
C VAL A 496 -19.40 -14.80 -14.85
N GLY A 497 -18.29 -14.27 -14.38
CA GLY A 497 -18.00 -13.97 -12.99
C GLY A 497 -16.50 -13.86 -12.77
N THR A 498 -16.12 -13.33 -11.61
CA THR A 498 -14.74 -13.10 -11.18
C THR A 498 -14.57 -13.55 -9.74
N VAL A 499 -13.36 -13.98 -9.37
CA VAL A 499 -13.08 -14.50 -8.02
C VAL A 499 -13.18 -13.39 -6.98
N ILE A 500 -12.75 -12.19 -7.35
CA ILE A 500 -12.86 -10.94 -6.62
C ILE A 500 -13.79 -10.05 -7.46
N PRO A 501 -15.07 -9.88 -7.08
CA PRO A 501 -16.05 -9.13 -7.86
C PRO A 501 -15.88 -7.61 -7.68
N ALA A 502 -14.68 -7.12 -7.96
CA ALA A 502 -14.32 -5.71 -7.82
C ALA A 502 -13.27 -5.30 -8.87
N LEU A 503 -13.21 -3.99 -9.14
CA LEU A 503 -12.21 -3.35 -10.01
C LEU A 503 -10.82 -3.22 -9.35
N THR A 504 -10.65 -3.77 -8.15
CA THR A 504 -9.39 -3.77 -7.39
C THR A 504 -9.19 -5.14 -6.74
N THR A 505 -7.93 -5.50 -6.55
CA THR A 505 -7.50 -6.70 -5.83
C THR A 505 -7.46 -6.53 -4.31
N GLU A 506 -7.60 -5.30 -3.80
CA GLU A 506 -7.68 -5.02 -2.36
C GLU A 506 -8.99 -5.51 -1.74
N ALA A 507 -10.04 -5.64 -2.57
CA ALA A 507 -11.32 -6.19 -2.15
C ALA A 507 -11.17 -7.69 -1.82
N GLN A 508 -11.95 -8.16 -0.84
CA GLN A 508 -11.98 -9.58 -0.47
C GLN A 508 -13.35 -10.19 -0.77
N PRO A 509 -13.41 -11.27 -1.54
CA PRO A 509 -14.68 -11.92 -1.83
C PRO A 509 -15.24 -12.59 -0.57
N SER A 510 -16.55 -12.46 -0.38
CA SER A 510 -17.26 -13.14 0.69
C SER A 510 -17.42 -14.64 0.39
N ALA A 511 -17.75 -15.42 1.42
CA ALA A 511 -18.09 -16.83 1.23
C ALA A 511 -19.37 -17.03 0.40
N GLY A 512 -20.24 -16.02 0.34
CA GLY A 512 -21.43 -16.01 -0.53
C GLY A 512 -21.03 -15.88 -1.99
N ASP A 513 -20.18 -14.89 -2.29
CA ASP A 513 -19.73 -14.59 -3.67
C ASP A 513 -19.01 -15.81 -4.29
N LEU A 514 -18.15 -16.47 -3.51
CA LEU A 514 -17.49 -17.69 -3.96
C LEU A 514 -18.47 -18.85 -4.22
N ALA A 515 -19.52 -18.98 -3.40
CA ALA A 515 -20.54 -20.02 -3.58
C ALA A 515 -21.43 -19.74 -4.82
N ASP A 516 -21.77 -18.47 -5.04
CA ASP A 516 -22.55 -18.04 -6.21
C ASP A 516 -21.75 -18.14 -7.50
N LEU A 517 -20.44 -17.84 -7.45
CA LEU A 517 -19.52 -18.07 -8.54
C LEU A 517 -19.35 -19.56 -8.85
N GLU A 518 -19.19 -20.41 -7.83
CA GLU A 518 -19.14 -21.87 -8.01
C GLU A 518 -20.42 -22.39 -8.71
N ALA A 519 -21.59 -21.95 -8.24
CA ALA A 519 -22.87 -22.30 -8.85
C ALA A 519 -22.96 -21.82 -10.31
N THR A 520 -22.46 -20.61 -10.60
CA THR A 520 -22.42 -20.03 -11.94
C THR A 520 -21.48 -20.78 -12.86
N ILE A 521 -20.26 -21.13 -12.42
CA ILE A 521 -19.31 -21.94 -13.17
C ILE A 521 -19.93 -23.28 -13.59
N ARG A 522 -20.60 -23.97 -12.65
CA ARG A 522 -21.28 -25.26 -12.92
C ARG A 522 -22.46 -25.10 -13.88
N ARG A 523 -23.29 -24.06 -13.68
CA ARG A 523 -24.48 -23.79 -14.51
C ARG A 523 -24.09 -23.45 -15.95
N GLU A 524 -23.10 -22.58 -16.11
CA GLU A 524 -22.65 -22.08 -17.40
C GLU A 524 -21.65 -23.04 -18.09
N ASN A 525 -21.25 -24.12 -17.42
CA ASN A 525 -20.26 -25.11 -17.90
C ASN A 525 -18.93 -24.46 -18.32
N VAL A 526 -18.43 -23.53 -17.49
CA VAL A 526 -17.16 -22.86 -17.73
C VAL A 526 -16.02 -23.88 -17.65
N LYS A 527 -15.12 -23.84 -18.64
CA LYS A 527 -14.05 -24.84 -18.79
C LYS A 527 -12.76 -24.43 -18.09
N ALA A 528 -12.50 -23.13 -17.99
CA ALA A 528 -11.28 -22.59 -17.44
C ALA A 528 -11.57 -21.35 -16.59
N ILE A 529 -10.91 -21.30 -15.45
CA ILE A 529 -10.71 -20.11 -14.63
C ILE A 529 -9.32 -19.60 -14.97
N PHE A 530 -9.15 -18.30 -15.11
CA PHE A 530 -7.93 -17.68 -15.60
C PHE A 530 -7.27 -16.85 -14.50
N PRO A 531 -6.30 -17.42 -13.75
CA PRO A 531 -5.54 -16.67 -12.77
C PRO A 531 -4.70 -15.57 -13.42
N GLU A 532 -4.32 -14.57 -12.63
CA GLU A 532 -3.50 -13.44 -13.08
C GLU A 532 -2.08 -13.51 -12.53
N GLU A 533 -1.10 -13.06 -13.31
CA GLU A 533 0.33 -13.14 -12.93
C GLU A 533 0.70 -12.22 -11.74
N SER A 534 -0.12 -11.21 -11.43
CA SER A 534 0.01 -10.32 -10.25
C SER A 534 -0.70 -10.85 -9.01
N VAL A 535 -1.62 -11.80 -9.13
CA VAL A 535 -2.56 -12.20 -8.06
C VAL A 535 -2.27 -13.63 -7.59
N SER A 536 -2.57 -13.93 -6.33
CA SER A 536 -2.42 -15.29 -5.81
C SER A 536 -3.44 -16.24 -6.43
N PRO A 537 -3.02 -17.38 -7.05
CA PRO A 537 -3.96 -18.30 -7.69
C PRO A 537 -4.76 -19.17 -6.72
N ALA A 538 -4.56 -19.04 -5.40
CA ALA A 538 -5.07 -19.98 -4.41
C ALA A 538 -6.60 -20.12 -4.39
N LEU A 539 -7.33 -19.01 -4.55
CA LEU A 539 -8.79 -19.01 -4.61
C LEU A 539 -9.29 -19.62 -5.93
N SER A 540 -8.69 -19.22 -7.05
CA SER A 540 -8.95 -19.81 -8.37
C SER A 540 -8.72 -21.33 -8.40
N GLU A 541 -7.62 -21.81 -7.81
CA GLU A 541 -7.32 -23.24 -7.68
C GLU A 541 -8.34 -23.99 -6.81
N ALA A 542 -8.83 -23.36 -5.73
CA ALA A 542 -9.86 -23.94 -4.88
C ALA A 542 -11.19 -24.08 -5.64
N LEU A 543 -11.63 -23.04 -6.34
CA LEU A 543 -12.83 -23.07 -7.18
C LEU A 543 -12.71 -24.09 -8.32
N ALA A 544 -11.55 -24.17 -8.97
CA ALA A 544 -11.27 -25.15 -10.01
C ALA A 544 -11.39 -26.60 -9.50
N LYS A 545 -10.90 -26.86 -8.29
CA LYS A 545 -11.01 -28.18 -7.64
C LYS A 545 -12.46 -28.57 -7.36
N ASP A 546 -13.30 -27.63 -6.97
CA ASP A 546 -14.70 -27.89 -6.60
C ASP A 546 -15.62 -27.96 -7.83
N THR A 547 -15.30 -27.22 -8.90
CA THR A 547 -16.10 -27.15 -10.12
C THR A 547 -15.65 -28.11 -11.23
N GLY A 548 -14.38 -28.51 -11.22
CA GLY A 548 -13.75 -29.28 -12.30
C GLY A 548 -13.24 -28.44 -13.48
N ALA A 549 -13.27 -27.10 -13.38
CA ALA A 549 -12.60 -26.21 -14.32
C ALA A 549 -11.06 -26.32 -14.21
N THR A 550 -10.33 -25.90 -15.23
CA THR A 550 -8.85 -25.82 -15.19
C THR A 550 -8.36 -24.40 -14.87
N THR A 551 -7.20 -24.29 -14.23
CA THR A 551 -6.47 -23.03 -13.98
C THR A 551 -5.10 -22.99 -14.68
N GLU A 552 -4.87 -23.88 -15.65
CA GLU A 552 -3.58 -24.00 -16.36
C GLU A 552 -3.21 -22.78 -17.23
N TYR A 553 -4.13 -21.81 -17.38
CA TYR A 553 -3.97 -20.66 -18.26
C TYR A 553 -3.97 -19.36 -17.45
N SER A 554 -2.79 -18.76 -17.28
CA SER A 554 -2.65 -17.47 -16.62
C SER A 554 -2.76 -16.29 -17.60
N LEU A 555 -3.17 -15.13 -17.09
CA LEU A 555 -3.29 -13.88 -17.84
C LEU A 555 -2.43 -12.78 -17.24
N TYR A 556 -1.99 -11.87 -18.10
CA TYR A 556 -1.42 -10.59 -17.72
C TYR A 556 -2.55 -9.55 -17.63
N GLY A 557 -3.01 -9.24 -16.42
CA GLY A 557 -3.98 -8.18 -16.14
C GLY A 557 -3.28 -6.84 -15.93
N ASP A 558 -2.95 -6.56 -14.68
CA ASP A 558 -2.44 -5.26 -14.23
C ASP A 558 -0.93 -5.09 -14.31
N THR A 559 -0.23 -6.15 -14.71
CA THR A 559 1.22 -6.10 -14.92
C THR A 559 1.63 -6.84 -16.17
N LEU A 560 2.69 -6.33 -16.80
CA LEU A 560 3.51 -7.06 -17.75
C LEU A 560 4.44 -8.05 -17.03
N GLY A 561 4.92 -9.02 -17.80
CA GLY A 561 5.85 -10.04 -17.34
C GLY A 561 7.31 -9.58 -17.35
N PRO A 562 8.22 -10.32 -16.69
CA PRO A 562 9.64 -10.00 -16.65
C PRO A 562 10.29 -10.12 -18.04
N ALA A 563 11.46 -9.51 -18.21
CA ALA A 563 12.23 -9.59 -19.46
C ALA A 563 12.48 -11.06 -19.86
N GLY A 564 12.26 -11.37 -21.14
CA GLY A 564 12.36 -12.72 -21.69
C GLY A 564 11.11 -13.59 -21.53
N SER A 565 10.05 -13.10 -20.87
CA SER A 565 8.74 -13.77 -20.82
C SER A 565 7.87 -13.43 -22.03
N ASP A 566 6.83 -14.23 -22.27
CA ASP A 566 5.83 -13.93 -23.33
C ASP A 566 5.06 -12.63 -23.06
N GLY A 567 5.04 -12.15 -21.81
CA GLY A 567 4.39 -10.92 -21.38
C GLY A 567 5.30 -9.71 -21.22
N GLU A 568 6.56 -9.76 -21.67
CA GLU A 568 7.54 -8.66 -21.50
C GLU A 568 7.06 -7.31 -22.06
N THR A 569 6.28 -7.34 -23.15
CA THR A 569 5.71 -6.14 -23.80
C THR A 569 4.19 -6.25 -23.81
N TRP A 570 3.48 -5.13 -23.93
CA TRP A 570 2.01 -5.15 -24.03
C TRP A 570 1.52 -5.95 -25.26
N LEU A 571 2.24 -5.85 -26.39
CA LEU A 571 1.92 -6.67 -27.57
C LEU A 571 2.13 -8.16 -27.31
N GLY A 572 3.14 -8.52 -26.51
CA GLY A 572 3.43 -9.90 -26.09
C GLY A 572 2.36 -10.42 -25.13
N SER A 573 2.09 -9.69 -24.05
CA SER A 573 1.09 -10.06 -23.06
C SER A 573 -0.29 -10.20 -23.68
N MET A 574 -0.68 -9.29 -24.58
CA MET A 574 -1.95 -9.39 -25.30
C MET A 574 -2.02 -10.65 -26.20
N LYS A 575 -0.92 -11.05 -26.84
CA LYS A 575 -0.87 -12.32 -27.59
C LYS A 575 -0.97 -13.53 -26.67
N SER A 576 -0.28 -13.48 -25.53
CA SER A 576 -0.32 -14.52 -24.50
C SER A 576 -1.75 -14.70 -23.97
N ASN A 577 -2.39 -13.61 -23.53
CA ASN A 577 -3.75 -13.59 -23.03
C ASN A 577 -4.74 -14.15 -24.05
N VAL A 578 -4.64 -13.72 -25.31
CA VAL A 578 -5.52 -14.22 -26.38
C VAL A 578 -5.31 -15.72 -26.64
N ASN A 579 -4.07 -16.21 -26.61
CA ASN A 579 -3.79 -17.65 -26.72
C ASN A 579 -4.36 -18.43 -25.54
N ALA A 580 -4.13 -17.95 -24.31
CA ALA A 580 -4.62 -18.53 -23.07
C ALA A 580 -6.14 -18.60 -23.06
N VAL A 581 -6.82 -17.46 -23.25
CA VAL A 581 -8.29 -17.37 -23.29
C VAL A 581 -8.87 -18.31 -24.34
N VAL A 582 -8.35 -18.28 -25.56
CA VAL A 582 -8.88 -19.10 -26.67
C VAL A 582 -8.64 -20.59 -26.44
N ALA A 583 -7.49 -20.96 -25.89
CA ALA A 583 -7.20 -22.34 -25.51
C ALA A 583 -8.15 -22.80 -24.39
N GLY A 584 -8.27 -22.02 -23.31
CA GLY A 584 -9.13 -22.34 -22.16
C GLY A 584 -10.61 -22.49 -22.55
N MET A 585 -11.19 -21.52 -23.25
CA MET A 585 -12.61 -21.57 -23.64
C MET A 585 -12.92 -22.70 -24.65
N SER A 586 -11.93 -23.10 -25.45
CA SER A 586 -12.07 -24.20 -26.42
C SER A 586 -11.71 -25.58 -25.87
N GLY A 587 -11.16 -25.67 -24.66
CA GLY A 587 -10.58 -26.90 -24.10
C GLY A 587 -9.37 -27.39 -24.90
N GLY A 588 -8.48 -26.47 -25.29
CA GLY A 588 -7.24 -26.73 -26.03
C GLY A 588 -7.39 -26.98 -27.54
N LYS A 589 -8.59 -26.82 -28.10
CA LYS A 589 -8.87 -27.14 -29.52
C LYS A 589 -8.44 -26.03 -30.48
N VAL A 590 -8.34 -24.79 -30.01
CA VAL A 590 -8.01 -23.62 -30.81
C VAL A 590 -6.83 -22.89 -30.18
N THR A 591 -5.85 -22.50 -31.01
CA THR A 591 -4.71 -21.64 -30.64
C THR A 591 -4.53 -20.54 -31.67
N CYS A 592 -4.20 -19.31 -31.27
CA CYS A 592 -4.20 -18.14 -32.16
C CYS A 592 -2.88 -17.87 -32.86
N PHE A 593 -1.79 -18.02 -32.12
CA PHE A 593 -0.45 -17.61 -32.58
C PHE A 593 0.54 -18.78 -32.62
N GLY A 594 0.02 -20.02 -32.72
CA GLY A 594 0.81 -21.25 -32.81
C GLY A 594 1.15 -21.65 -34.25
N GLY A 595 2.38 -21.36 -34.67
CA GLY A 595 3.02 -21.78 -35.93
C GLY A 595 4.14 -20.82 -36.30
N GLN A 596 5.39 -21.31 -36.33
CA GLN A 596 6.65 -20.58 -36.57
C GLN A 596 6.56 -19.42 -37.58
N ASP A 597 6.99 -18.23 -37.16
CA ASP A 597 7.60 -17.23 -38.04
C ASP A 597 8.98 -16.93 -37.44
N GLY A 598 10.03 -17.34 -38.16
CA GLY A 598 11.43 -17.13 -37.78
C GLY A 598 12.04 -15.84 -38.31
#